data_AF-A0A1Y1M5P6-F1
#
_entry.id   AF-A0A1Y1M5P6-F1
#
_cell.length_a   1.000
_cell.length_b   1.000
_cell.length_c   1.000
_cell.angle_alpha   90.00
_cell.angle_beta   90.00
_cell.angle_gamma   90.00
#
_symmetry.space_group_name_H-M   'P 1'
#
loop_
_entity.id
_entity.type
_entity.pdbx_description
1 polymer ?
#
loop_
_entity_poly.entity_id
_entity_poly.type
_entity_poly.pdbx_seq_one_letter_code
_entity_poly.pdbx_strand_id
1 'polypeptide(L)'
;LVEVHRTTSSLNSLQMIANVMSKLKGYRCHITALLALALPGIDANDLNKTQYTLNFIQSVAYSIPFVELTKEETHIHDTTLAMQWVQAEMDRMERDGQNVQIDYQKELSDEDEANILRSSTAGFGEFILTLLGKVFTLLENLPDANQVRGGTP
;
A
#
# COMPACT_ATOMS: atom_id res chain seq x y z
N LEU A 1 -15.66 -16.88 0.87
CA LEU A 1 -16.16 -16.32 2.16
C LEU A 1 -15.02 -16.10 3.17
N VAL A 2 -14.23 -17.10 3.54
CA VAL A 2 -13.12 -16.95 4.53
C VAL A 2 -12.03 -15.97 4.07
N GLU A 3 -11.70 -15.96 2.79
CA GLU A 3 -10.65 -15.10 2.21
C GLU A 3 -11.03 -13.61 2.21
N VAL A 4 -12.31 -13.28 2.02
CA VAL A 4 -12.83 -11.90 2.07
C VAL A 4 -12.62 -11.29 3.46
N HIS A 5 -12.93 -12.05 4.52
CA HIS A 5 -12.70 -11.60 5.90
C HIS A 5 -11.22 -11.39 6.21
N ARG A 6 -10.33 -12.20 5.63
CA ARG A 6 -8.87 -12.02 5.81
C ARG A 6 -8.41 -10.71 5.17
N THR A 7 -8.78 -10.45 3.93
CA THR A 7 -8.40 -9.22 3.23
C THR A 7 -8.94 -7.97 3.92
N THR A 8 -10.22 -7.97 4.33
CA THR A 8 -10.81 -6.86 5.08
C THR A 8 -10.12 -6.63 6.43
N SER A 9 -9.82 -7.71 7.15
CA SER A 9 -9.13 -7.61 8.44
C SER A 9 -7.71 -7.06 8.26
N SER A 10 -6.97 -7.53 7.24
CA SER A 10 -5.64 -7.02 6.92
C SER A 10 -5.66 -5.54 6.55
N LEU A 11 -6.60 -5.08 5.71
CA LEU A 11 -6.73 -3.66 5.35
C LEU A 11 -7.02 -2.78 6.57
N ASN A 12 -7.91 -3.20 7.46
CA ASN A 12 -8.17 -2.50 8.72
C ASN A 12 -6.92 -2.45 9.61
N SER A 13 -6.23 -3.58 9.78
CA SER A 13 -5.00 -3.61 10.58
C SER A 13 -3.93 -2.68 9.99
N LEU A 14 -3.73 -2.71 8.67
CA LEU A 14 -2.80 -1.85 7.95
C LEU A 14 -3.17 -0.37 8.08
N GLN A 15 -4.45 -0.03 7.96
CA GLN A 15 -4.95 1.32 8.19
C GLN A 15 -4.57 1.83 9.58
N MET A 16 -4.80 1.01 10.62
CA MET A 16 -4.52 1.39 12.02
C MET A 16 -3.03 1.63 12.29
N ILE A 17 -2.15 0.89 11.63
CA ILE A 17 -0.70 0.97 11.85
C ILE A 17 0.04 1.83 10.82
N ALA A 18 -0.63 2.35 9.79
CA ALA A 18 -0.01 3.09 8.69
C ALA A 18 0.93 4.21 9.16
N ASN A 19 0.50 4.98 10.16
CA ASN A 19 1.31 6.06 10.75
C ASN A 19 2.58 5.53 11.41
N VAL A 20 2.48 4.45 12.18
CA VAL A 20 3.62 3.83 12.86
C VAL A 20 4.59 3.23 11.84
N MET A 21 4.07 2.47 10.87
CA MET A 21 4.89 1.88 9.80
C MET A 21 5.66 2.95 9.03
N SER A 22 5.07 4.13 8.79
CA SER A 22 5.73 5.21 8.06
C SER A 22 6.96 5.80 8.75
N LYS A 23 7.10 5.57 10.05
CA LYS A 23 8.18 6.12 10.88
C LYS A 23 9.25 5.09 11.22
N LEU A 24 8.89 3.81 11.22
CA LEU A 24 9.81 2.75 11.62
C LEU A 24 10.68 2.30 10.43
N LYS A 25 11.97 2.17 10.69
CA LYS A 25 12.98 1.73 9.73
C LYS A 25 12.60 0.37 9.12
N GLY A 26 12.77 0.24 7.81
CA GLY A 26 12.41 -0.96 7.04
C GLY A 26 10.90 -1.10 6.82
N TYR A 27 10.07 -0.90 7.83
CA TYR A 27 8.60 -0.93 7.67
C TYR A 27 8.09 0.15 6.70
N ARG A 28 8.69 1.34 6.71
CA ARG A 28 8.33 2.41 5.77
C ARG A 28 8.64 2.07 4.32
N CYS A 29 9.61 1.19 4.06
CA CYS A 29 9.96 0.73 2.71
C CYS A 29 8.84 -0.13 2.08
N HIS A 30 8.02 -0.79 2.90
CA HIS A 30 6.88 -1.60 2.44
C HIS A 30 5.66 -0.78 2.01
N ILE A 31 5.55 0.48 2.43
CA ILE A 31 4.31 1.26 2.26
C ILE A 31 3.91 1.42 0.80
N THR A 32 4.85 1.71 -0.09
CA THR A 32 4.55 1.91 -1.51
C THR A 32 4.09 0.61 -2.19
N ALA A 33 4.69 -0.53 -1.82
CA ALA A 33 4.23 -1.83 -2.27
C ALA A 33 2.82 -2.16 -1.74
N LEU A 34 2.55 -1.90 -0.46
CA LEU A 34 1.23 -2.10 0.14
C LEU A 34 0.16 -1.22 -0.50
N LEU A 35 0.48 0.03 -0.82
CA LEU A 35 -0.40 0.93 -1.59
C LEU A 35 -0.75 0.33 -2.95
N ALA A 36 0.25 -0.14 -3.70
CA ALA A 36 0.03 -0.78 -5.01
C ALA A 36 -0.81 -2.06 -4.90
N LEU A 37 -0.52 -2.92 -3.92
CA LEU A 37 -1.27 -4.16 -3.66
C LEU A 37 -2.72 -3.91 -3.20
N ALA A 38 -3.01 -2.74 -2.62
CA ALA A 38 -4.35 -2.38 -2.20
C ALA A 38 -5.25 -1.91 -3.36
N LEU A 39 -4.68 -1.42 -4.47
CA LEU A 39 -5.43 -0.85 -5.60
C LEU A 39 -6.51 -1.77 -6.19
N PRO A 40 -6.31 -3.09 -6.35
CA PRO A 40 -7.36 -4.01 -6.80
C PRO A 40 -8.56 -4.11 -5.84
N GLY A 41 -8.45 -3.58 -4.62
CA GLY A 41 -9.55 -3.50 -3.67
C GLY A 41 -10.58 -2.40 -3.97
N ILE A 42 -10.27 -1.45 -4.87
CA ILE A 42 -11.25 -0.50 -5.40
C ILE A 42 -12.06 -1.21 -6.49
N ASP A 43 -13.30 -1.54 -6.17
CA ASP A 43 -14.21 -2.36 -6.98
C ASP A 43 -15.68 -1.92 -6.77
N ALA A 44 -16.36 -1.56 -7.85
CA ALA A 44 -17.77 -1.14 -7.82
C ALA A 44 -18.73 -2.27 -7.39
N ASN A 45 -18.32 -3.53 -7.52
CA ASN A 45 -19.12 -4.69 -7.10
C ASN A 45 -19.05 -4.93 -5.59
N ASP A 46 -18.02 -4.41 -4.90
CA ASP A 46 -17.82 -4.56 -3.46
C ASP A 46 -17.45 -3.22 -2.83
N LEU A 47 -18.49 -2.41 -2.57
CA LEU A 47 -18.34 -1.09 -1.96
C LEU A 47 -17.75 -1.15 -0.54
N ASN A 48 -17.96 -2.25 0.18
CA ASN A 48 -17.36 -2.43 1.51
C ASN A 48 -15.84 -2.59 1.39
N LYS A 49 -15.38 -3.47 0.50
CA LYS A 49 -13.93 -3.64 0.22
C LYS A 49 -13.31 -2.34 -0.27
N THR A 50 -14.00 -1.64 -1.18
CA THR A 50 -13.60 -0.31 -1.66
C THR A 50 -13.41 0.67 -0.52
N GLN A 51 -14.34 0.73 0.43
CA GLN A 51 -14.24 1.63 1.59
C GLN A 51 -13.00 1.32 2.44
N TYR A 52 -12.72 0.05 2.75
CA TYR A 52 -11.53 -0.33 3.51
C TYR A 52 -10.23 0.01 2.77
N THR A 53 -10.18 -0.21 1.46
CA THR A 53 -9.04 0.15 0.62
C THR A 53 -8.79 1.65 0.61
N LEU A 54 -9.84 2.46 0.40
CA LEU A 54 -9.72 3.92 0.39
C LEU A 54 -9.33 4.47 1.76
N ASN A 55 -9.85 3.89 2.85
CA ASN A 55 -9.47 4.26 4.21
C ASN A 55 -7.98 3.98 4.48
N PHE A 56 -7.46 2.82 4.05
CA PHE A 56 -6.03 2.53 4.17
C PHE A 56 -5.18 3.54 3.38
N ILE A 57 -5.52 3.79 2.12
CA ILE A 57 -4.80 4.77 1.28
C ILE A 57 -4.84 6.17 1.93
N GLN A 58 -5.99 6.58 2.46
CA GLN A 58 -6.15 7.85 3.16
C GLN A 58 -5.24 7.92 4.41
N SER A 59 -5.21 6.86 5.23
CA SER A 59 -4.36 6.82 6.43
C SER A 59 -2.87 6.93 6.08
N VAL A 60 -2.43 6.34 4.96
CA VAL A 60 -1.06 6.53 4.45
C VAL A 60 -0.85 7.96 3.96
N ALA A 61 -1.77 8.52 3.17
CA ALA A 61 -1.69 9.88 2.64
C ALA A 61 -1.66 10.96 3.73
N TYR A 62 -2.31 10.72 4.88
CA TYR A 62 -2.19 11.60 6.05
C TYR A 62 -0.90 11.41 6.85
N SER A 63 -0.17 10.31 6.63
CA SER A 63 1.05 9.99 7.36
C SER A 63 2.33 10.43 6.64
N ILE A 64 2.32 10.45 5.30
CA ILE A 64 3.49 10.78 4.48
C ILE A 64 3.13 11.68 3.29
N PRO A 65 4.07 12.52 2.81
CA PRO A 65 3.90 13.21 1.54
C PRO A 65 4.13 12.24 0.36
N PHE A 66 3.31 12.35 -0.68
CA PHE A 66 3.52 11.62 -1.94
C PHE A 66 4.43 12.43 -2.84
N VAL A 67 5.73 12.39 -2.52
CA VAL A 67 6.78 13.10 -3.23
C VAL A 67 7.84 12.10 -3.62
N GLU A 68 8.23 12.12 -4.89
CA GLU A 68 9.37 11.36 -5.38
C GLU A 68 10.67 11.93 -4.79
N LEU A 69 11.47 11.08 -4.17
CA LEU A 69 12.71 11.45 -3.48
C LEU A 69 13.98 11.13 -4.29
N THR A 70 13.83 10.58 -5.51
CA THR A 70 14.95 10.31 -6.41
C THR A 70 15.69 11.62 -6.71
N LYS A 71 17.01 11.53 -6.90
CA LYS A 71 17.85 12.69 -7.21
C LYS A 71 18.70 12.33 -8.42
N GLU A 72 18.90 13.31 -9.31
CA GLU A 72 19.74 13.14 -10.51
C GLU A 72 21.18 12.72 -10.17
N GLU A 73 21.69 13.14 -9.00
CA GLU A 73 23.05 12.83 -8.55
C GLU A 73 23.21 11.43 -7.92
N THR A 74 22.12 10.72 -7.65
CA THR A 74 22.16 9.37 -7.04
C THR A 74 21.92 8.31 -8.10
N HIS A 75 22.57 7.15 -8.00
CA HIS A 75 22.33 5.99 -8.90
C HIS A 75 20.91 5.37 -8.82
N ILE A 76 19.98 6.02 -8.10
CA ILE A 76 18.63 5.53 -7.83
C ILE A 76 17.65 6.38 -8.62
N HIS A 77 17.18 5.84 -9.74
CA HIS A 77 16.31 6.54 -10.68
C HIS A 77 14.97 5.83 -10.91
N ASP A 78 14.77 4.66 -10.32
CA ASP A 78 13.59 3.83 -10.55
C ASP A 78 13.19 3.04 -9.29
N THR A 79 12.16 2.23 -9.42
CA THR A 79 11.63 1.35 -8.36
C THR A 79 12.37 0.02 -8.25
N THR A 80 13.42 -0.24 -9.05
CA THR A 80 14.03 -1.58 -9.18
C THR A 80 14.59 -2.08 -7.86
N LEU A 81 15.33 -1.23 -7.13
CA LEU A 81 15.90 -1.59 -5.83
C LEU A 81 14.80 -1.92 -4.81
N ALA A 82 13.75 -1.09 -4.75
CA ALA A 82 12.63 -1.32 -3.85
C ALA A 82 11.86 -2.61 -4.19
N MET A 83 11.61 -2.88 -5.47
CA MET A 83 10.94 -4.10 -5.91
C MET A 83 11.73 -5.35 -5.57
N GLN A 84 13.05 -5.34 -5.80
CA GLN A 84 13.94 -6.45 -5.44
C GLN A 84 13.94 -6.70 -3.93
N TRP A 85 14.03 -5.63 -3.13
CA TRP A 85 14.04 -5.74 -1.68
C TRP A 85 12.70 -6.27 -1.13
N VAL A 86 11.57 -5.74 -1.60
CA VAL A 86 10.24 -6.22 -1.20
C VAL A 86 10.05 -7.68 -1.59
N GLN A 87 10.48 -8.10 -2.78
CA GLN A 87 10.40 -9.50 -3.19
C GLN A 87 11.21 -10.41 -2.26
N ALA A 88 12.43 -10.03 -1.92
CA ALA A 88 13.27 -10.81 -0.99
C ALA A 88 12.62 -10.94 0.40
N GLU A 89 11.97 -9.88 0.89
CA GLU A 89 11.25 -9.89 2.17
C GLU A 89 9.99 -10.76 2.10
N MET A 90 9.23 -10.73 0.99
CA MET A 90 8.11 -11.65 0.78
C MET A 90 8.60 -13.10 0.77
N ASP A 91 9.66 -13.41 0.02
CA ASP A 91 10.21 -14.77 -0.05
C ASP A 91 10.68 -15.24 1.34
N ARG A 92 11.24 -14.34 2.16
CA ARG A 92 11.60 -14.65 3.56
C ARG A 92 10.37 -14.96 4.40
N MET A 93 9.33 -14.13 4.35
CA MET A 93 8.09 -14.34 5.10
C MET A 93 7.40 -15.64 4.69
N GLU A 94 7.48 -16.03 3.42
CA GLU A 94 6.95 -17.30 2.93
C GLU A 94 7.77 -18.51 3.40
N ARG A 95 9.11 -18.42 3.31
CA ARG A 95 10.01 -19.50 3.77
C ARG A 95 9.92 -19.75 5.27
N ASP A 96 9.89 -18.69 6.07
CA ASP A 96 9.97 -18.78 7.53
C ASP A 96 8.59 -18.86 8.20
N GLY A 97 7.53 -18.43 7.50
CA GLY A 97 6.15 -18.48 7.96
C GLY A 97 5.94 -17.81 9.31
N GLN A 98 5.33 -18.54 10.25
CA GLN A 98 5.05 -18.04 11.60
C GLN A 98 6.32 -17.80 12.44
N ASN A 99 7.45 -18.38 12.05
CA ASN A 99 8.70 -18.26 12.78
C ASN A 99 9.56 -17.08 12.29
N VAL A 100 9.08 -16.30 11.32
CA VAL A 100 9.80 -15.15 10.80
C VAL A 100 10.12 -14.17 11.94
N GLN A 101 11.40 -13.84 12.09
CA GLN A 101 11.88 -12.83 13.03
C GLN A 101 12.50 -11.72 12.20
N ILE A 102 12.02 -10.49 12.33
CA ILE A 102 12.49 -9.33 11.56
C ILE A 102 12.95 -8.26 12.54
N ASP A 103 14.23 -7.92 12.50
CA ASP A 103 14.82 -6.81 13.24
C ASP A 103 15.57 -5.87 12.28
N TYR A 104 14.82 -5.02 11.58
CA TYR A 104 15.39 -4.06 10.62
C TYR A 104 16.41 -3.09 11.26
N GLN A 105 16.44 -2.94 12.58
CA GLN A 105 17.47 -2.10 13.20
C GLN A 105 18.84 -2.75 13.22
N LYS A 106 18.91 -4.07 13.27
CA LYS A 106 20.18 -4.80 13.18
C LYS A 106 20.50 -5.24 11.76
N GLU A 107 19.48 -5.54 10.98
CA GLU A 107 19.61 -6.16 9.66
C GLU A 107 19.85 -5.16 8.53
N LEU A 108 19.41 -3.90 8.69
CA LEU A 108 19.45 -2.91 7.61
C LEU A 108 20.27 -1.70 8.04
N SER A 109 21.19 -1.23 7.19
CA SER A 109 21.90 0.03 7.44
C SER A 109 20.99 1.24 7.19
N ASP A 110 21.28 2.39 7.79
CA ASP A 110 20.50 3.62 7.53
C ASP A 110 20.60 4.08 6.08
N GLU A 111 21.75 3.84 5.45
CA GLU A 111 22.01 4.19 4.05
C GLU A 111 21.22 3.30 3.09
N ASP A 112 21.28 1.98 3.29
CA ASP A 112 20.53 1.02 2.46
C ASP A 112 19.03 1.27 2.58
N GLU A 113 18.55 1.50 3.79
CA GLU A 113 17.15 1.77 4.03
C GLU A 113 16.68 3.05 3.34
N ALA A 114 17.46 4.13 3.45
CA ALA A 114 17.14 5.38 2.78
C ALA A 114 17.16 5.23 1.25
N ASN A 115 18.06 4.41 0.71
CA ASN A 115 18.16 4.10 -0.70
C ASN A 115 16.95 3.29 -1.20
N ILE A 116 16.54 2.26 -0.46
CA ILE A 116 15.34 1.46 -0.76
C ILE A 116 14.10 2.35 -0.72
N LEU A 117 13.94 3.16 0.34
CA LEU A 117 12.81 4.08 0.45
C LEU A 117 12.79 5.09 -0.70
N ARG A 118 13.94 5.66 -1.06
CA ARG A 118 14.05 6.58 -2.20
C ARG A 118 13.62 5.93 -3.50
N SER A 119 14.13 4.73 -3.79
CA SER A 119 13.74 3.93 -4.96
C SER A 119 12.23 3.70 -4.98
N SER A 120 11.63 3.38 -3.83
CA SER A 120 10.22 3.06 -3.75
C SER A 120 9.31 4.27 -4.07
N THR A 121 9.76 5.49 -3.77
CA THR A 121 9.01 6.72 -4.05
C THR A 121 8.95 7.10 -5.54
N ALA A 122 9.82 6.53 -6.39
CA ALA A 122 9.75 6.73 -7.85
C ALA A 122 8.42 6.22 -8.44
N GLY A 123 7.76 5.28 -7.77
CA GLY A 123 6.46 4.73 -8.19
C GLY A 123 5.24 5.61 -7.86
N PHE A 124 5.40 6.72 -7.13
CA PHE A 124 4.23 7.51 -6.70
C PHE A 124 3.44 8.12 -7.85
N GLY A 125 4.11 8.58 -8.91
CA GLY A 125 3.43 9.15 -10.07
C GLY A 125 2.48 8.14 -10.74
N GLU A 126 2.99 6.94 -11.03
CA GLU A 126 2.20 5.85 -11.60
C GLU A 126 1.08 5.39 -10.65
N PHE A 127 1.38 5.29 -9.35
CA PHE A 127 0.38 4.96 -8.33
C PHE A 127 -0.79 5.94 -8.33
N ILE A 128 -0.53 7.25 -8.36
CA ILE A 128 -1.58 8.28 -8.33
C ILE A 128 -2.42 8.23 -9.61
N LEU A 129 -1.79 8.09 -10.78
CA LEU A 129 -2.51 7.94 -12.03
C LEU A 129 -3.43 6.71 -12.00
N THR A 130 -2.93 5.58 -11.50
CA THR A 130 -3.71 4.34 -11.37
C THR A 130 -4.86 4.48 -10.36
N LEU A 131 -4.60 5.14 -9.23
CA LEU A 131 -5.61 5.42 -8.21
C LEU A 131 -6.76 6.26 -8.79
N LEU A 132 -6.43 7.37 -9.47
CA LEU A 132 -7.45 8.24 -10.08
C LEU A 132 -8.25 7.50 -11.15
N GLY A 133 -7.59 6.72 -12.02
CA GLY A 133 -8.27 5.89 -13.01
C GLY A 133 -9.28 4.93 -12.37
N LYS A 134 -8.87 4.24 -11.30
CA LYS A 134 -9.77 3.34 -10.54
C LYS A 134 -10.92 4.07 -9.86
N VAL A 135 -10.68 5.27 -9.32
CA VAL A 135 -11.75 6.09 -8.73
C VAL A 135 -12.75 6.53 -9.79
N PHE A 136 -12.30 6.92 -10.98
CA PHE A 136 -13.21 7.28 -12.08
C PHE A 136 -14.04 6.08 -12.54
N THR A 137 -13.41 4.92 -12.77
CA THR A 137 -14.13 3.69 -13.10
C THR A 137 -15.11 3.29 -12.00
N LEU A 138 -14.75 3.45 -10.72
CA LEU A 138 -15.67 3.22 -9.61
C LEU A 138 -16.92 4.09 -9.76
N LEU A 139 -16.74 5.41 -9.93
CA LEU A 139 -17.83 6.37 -10.05
C LEU A 139 -18.75 6.10 -11.25
N GLU A 140 -18.18 5.71 -12.40
CA GLU A 140 -18.94 5.35 -13.60
C GLU A 140 -19.82 4.10 -13.41
N ASN A 141 -19.40 3.19 -12.54
CA ASN A 141 -20.07 1.91 -12.31
C ASN A 141 -20.82 1.87 -10.96
N LEU A 142 -20.91 2.98 -10.23
CA LEU A 142 -21.68 3.02 -8.99
C LEU A 142 -23.17 2.75 -9.26
N PRO A 143 -23.84 1.95 -8.41
CA PRO A 143 -25.27 1.72 -8.53
C PRO A 143 -26.03 3.03 -8.34
N ASP A 144 -27.12 3.18 -9.09
CA ASP A 144 -27.95 4.38 -9.07
C ASP A 144 -28.42 4.69 -7.64
N ALA A 145 -28.21 5.91 -7.16
CA ALA A 145 -28.51 6.29 -5.77
C ALA A 145 -29.99 6.09 -5.39
N ASN A 146 -30.87 6.04 -6.40
CA ASN A 146 -32.30 5.78 -6.25
C ASN A 146 -32.63 4.30 -5.97
N GLN A 147 -31.77 3.35 -6.32
CA GLN A 147 -31.97 1.92 -6.00
C GLN A 147 -31.62 1.59 -4.54
N VAL A 148 -30.70 2.34 -3.93
CA VAL A 148 -30.25 2.10 -2.55
C VAL A 148 -31.28 2.54 -1.50
N ARG A 149 -32.17 3.49 -1.85
CA ARG A 149 -33.25 3.97 -0.95
C ARG A 149 -34.49 3.07 -0.91
N GLY A 150 -34.58 2.04 -1.75
CA GLY A 150 -35.73 1.12 -1.80
C GLY A 150 -35.75 0.05 -0.69
N GLY A 151 -34.72 0.01 0.18
CA GLY A 151 -34.56 -1.03 1.21
C GLY A 151 -34.72 -0.55 2.66
N THR A 152 -35.22 0.66 2.89
CA THR A 152 -35.55 1.13 4.25
C THR A 152 -37.07 0.98 4.47
N PRO A 153 -37.52 0.22 5.49
CA PRO A 153 -38.94 0.17 5.86
C PRO A 153 -39.46 1.53 6.33
#